data_AF-A0A967P372-F1
#
_entry.id   AF-A0A967P372-F1
#
_cell.length_a   1.000
_cell.length_b   1.000
_cell.length_c   1.000
_cell.angle_alpha   90.00
_cell.angle_beta   90.00
_cell.angle_gamma   90.00
#
_symmetry.space_group_name_H-M   'P 1'
#
loop_
_entity.id
_entity.type
_entity.pdbx_description
1 polymer ?
#
loop_
_entity_poly.entity_id
_entity_poly.type
_entity_poly.pdbx_seq_one_letter_code
_entity_poly.pdbx_strand_id
1 'polypeptide(L)' 'DTDADRSRGERVVFSGDLGAPYTPLLPAPKPPYRADTLVIESTYGDRLHEGRRKRRKALRQVIERSYENG' A
#
# COMPACT_ATOMS: atom_id res chain seq x y z
N ASP A 1 -19.18 -9.31 -41.86
CA ASP A 1 -18.67 -8.09 -41.24
C ASP A 1 -17.58 -8.49 -40.27
N THR A 2 -16.36 -8.12 -40.59
CA THR A 2 -15.16 -8.83 -40.15
C THR A 2 -14.77 -8.38 -38.75
N ASP A 3 -14.61 -9.35 -37.85
CA ASP A 3 -14.27 -9.25 -36.42
C ASP A 3 -12.81 -8.76 -36.22
N ALA A 4 -12.54 -7.55 -36.71
CA ALA A 4 -11.20 -6.97 -36.88
C ALA A 4 -10.83 -5.94 -35.80
N ASP A 5 -11.35 -6.09 -34.56
CA ASP A 5 -10.98 -5.22 -33.43
C ASP A 5 -10.73 -5.99 -32.13
N ARG A 6 -9.79 -6.94 -32.14
CA ARG A 6 -9.22 -7.53 -30.91
C ARG A 6 -7.71 -7.27 -30.76
N SER A 7 -7.21 -6.18 -31.33
CA SER A 7 -5.77 -5.89 -31.38
C SER A 7 -5.19 -5.19 -30.14
N ARG A 8 -5.95 -5.02 -29.06
CA ARG A 8 -5.41 -4.62 -27.73
C ARG A 8 -5.78 -5.69 -26.71
N GLY A 9 -4.80 -6.52 -26.33
CA GLY A 9 -4.98 -7.50 -25.26
C GLY A 9 -5.47 -6.84 -23.97
N GLU A 10 -6.45 -7.47 -23.31
CA GLU A 10 -6.96 -7.06 -22.01
C GLU A 10 -5.87 -7.21 -20.93
N ARG A 11 -5.72 -6.21 -20.07
CA ARG A 11 -4.74 -6.17 -18.99
C ARG A 11 -5.42 -6.24 -17.63
N VAL A 12 -5.32 -7.39 -16.99
CA VAL A 12 -5.70 -7.60 -15.58
C VAL A 12 -4.46 -7.40 -14.70
N VAL A 13 -4.57 -6.57 -13.65
CA VAL A 13 -3.50 -6.31 -12.67
C VAL A 13 -3.94 -6.77 -11.29
N PHE A 14 -3.04 -7.44 -10.58
CA PHE A 14 -3.21 -7.81 -9.17
C PHE A 14 -2.27 -6.94 -8.33
N SER A 15 -2.78 -6.26 -7.30
CA SER A 15 -1.95 -5.38 -6.46
C SER A 15 -0.97 -6.13 -5.58
N GLY A 16 -1.31 -7.36 -5.18
CA GLY A 16 -0.72 -7.98 -4.00
C GLY A 16 -1.11 -7.21 -2.73
N ASP A 17 -0.23 -7.19 -1.74
CA ASP A 17 -0.35 -6.38 -0.52
C ASP A 17 0.41 -5.04 -0.71
N LEU A 18 -0.27 -3.93 -0.46
CA LEU A 18 0.22 -2.57 -0.63
C LEU A 18 0.66 -2.00 0.72
N GLY A 19 1.96 -2.01 0.95
CA GLY A 19 2.57 -1.35 2.10
C GLY A 19 2.37 0.17 2.11
N ALA A 20 2.37 0.75 3.31
CA ALA A 20 2.26 2.20 3.47
C ALA A 20 3.42 2.95 2.77
N PRO A 21 3.14 4.05 2.06
CA PRO A 21 4.18 4.84 1.40
C PRO A 21 5.06 5.58 2.42
N TYR A 22 6.25 5.99 1.97
CA TYR A 22 7.22 6.79 2.76
C TYR A 22 7.68 6.11 4.07
N THR A 23 7.75 4.79 4.05
CA THR A 23 8.45 4.05 5.10
C THR A 23 9.96 4.21 4.91
N PRO A 24 10.75 4.17 6.01
CA PRO A 24 12.20 4.34 5.91
C PRO A 24 12.91 3.12 5.31
N LEU A 25 12.25 1.96 5.23
CA LEU A 25 12.87 0.68 4.85
C LEU A 25 12.51 0.23 3.44
N LEU A 26 11.35 0.65 2.91
CA LEU A 26 10.83 0.17 1.63
C LEU A 26 10.53 1.33 0.68
N PRO A 27 10.77 1.15 -0.63
CA PRO A 27 10.33 2.12 -1.62
C PRO A 27 8.80 2.25 -1.62
N ALA A 28 8.29 3.42 -2.00
CA ALA A 28 6.86 3.61 -2.17
C ALA A 28 6.33 2.70 -3.30
N PRO A 29 5.12 2.12 -3.17
CA PRO A 29 4.48 1.40 -4.27
C PRO A 29 4.39 2.27 -5.52
N LYS A 30 4.68 1.68 -6.69
CA LYS A 30 4.56 2.35 -7.98
C LYS A 30 3.29 1.87 -8.68
N PRO A 31 2.38 2.77 -9.09
CA PRO A 31 1.18 2.36 -9.79
C PRO A 31 1.52 1.81 -11.19
N PRO A 32 0.73 0.87 -11.72
CA PRO A 32 0.86 0.44 -13.11
C PRO A 32 0.50 1.60 -14.06
N TYR A 33 1.08 1.60 -15.26
CA TYR A 33 0.76 2.60 -16.27
C TYR A 33 -0.71 2.54 -16.74
N ARG A 34 -1.25 1.33 -16.85
CA ARG A 34 -2.65 1.05 -17.22
C ARG A 34 -3.07 -0.29 -16.62
N ALA A 35 -4.36 -0.42 -16.31
CA ALA A 35 -5.06 -1.66 -16.08
C ALA A 35 -6.47 -1.52 -16.68
N ASP A 36 -6.97 -2.58 -17.32
CA ASP A 36 -8.37 -2.63 -17.75
C ASP A 36 -9.23 -3.22 -16.61
N THR A 37 -8.67 -4.19 -15.88
CA THR A 37 -9.22 -4.72 -14.62
C THR A 37 -8.14 -4.69 -13.52
N LEU A 38 -8.50 -4.22 -12.32
CA LEU A 38 -7.61 -4.19 -11.15
C LEU A 38 -8.23 -5.00 -10.00
N VAL A 39 -7.53 -6.04 -9.58
CA VAL A 39 -7.80 -6.77 -8.33
C VAL A 39 -6.91 -6.16 -7.25
N ILE A 40 -7.51 -5.40 -6.34
CA ILE A 40 -6.81 -4.70 -5.26
C ILE A 40 -7.18 -5.27 -3.90
N GLU A 41 -6.22 -5.35 -3.00
CA GLU A 41 -6.50 -5.69 -1.60
C GLU A 41 -7.35 -4.63 -0.89
N SER A 42 -7.96 -5.01 0.24
CA SER A 42 -8.80 -4.13 1.06
C SER A 42 -8.46 -4.19 2.55
N THR A 43 -7.23 -4.59 2.89
CA THR A 43 -6.75 -4.85 4.26
C THR A 43 -7.05 -3.70 5.23
N TYR A 44 -6.94 -2.44 4.78
CA TYR A 44 -7.25 -1.24 5.57
C TYR A 44 -8.33 -0.37 4.91
N GLY A 45 -9.22 -0.94 4.09
CA GLY A 45 -10.20 -0.19 3.28
C GLY A 45 -11.18 0.66 4.08
N ASP A 46 -11.31 0.44 5.39
CA ASP A 46 -12.19 1.15 6.31
C ASP A 46 -11.48 2.21 7.18
N ARG A 47 -10.14 2.34 7.10
CA ARG A 47 -9.35 3.12 8.06
C ARG A 47 -8.21 3.89 7.42
N LEU A 48 -7.87 5.03 8.03
CA LEU A 48 -6.67 5.81 7.69
C LEU A 48 -5.54 5.53 8.68
N HIS A 49 -4.31 5.51 8.17
CA HIS A 49 -3.13 5.44 9.03
C HIS A 49 -2.96 6.73 9.84
N GLU A 50 -2.69 6.59 11.15
CA GLU A 50 -2.31 7.73 12.00
C GLU A 50 -1.04 8.43 11.47
N GLY A 51 -0.87 9.73 11.67
CA GLY A 51 0.31 10.45 11.16
C GLY A 51 1.65 9.85 11.60
N ARG A 52 2.61 9.70 10.68
CA ARG A 52 3.94 9.08 10.93
C ARG A 52 4.66 9.64 12.15
N ARG A 53 4.59 10.97 12.37
CA ARG A 53 5.19 11.63 13.54
C ARG A 53 4.59 11.14 14.86
N LYS A 54 3.26 10.97 14.91
CA LYS A 54 2.52 10.46 16.08
C LYS A 54 2.91 9.02 16.37
N ARG A 55 2.89 8.14 15.36
CA ARG A 55 3.28 6.73 15.52
C ARG A 55 4.72 6.58 16.03
N ARG A 56 5.65 7.38 15.50
CA ARG A 56 7.05 7.38 15.97
C ARG A 56 7.17 7.84 17.43
N LYS A 57 6.43 8.88 17.83
CA LYS A 57 6.42 9.35 19.23
C LYS A 57 5.86 8.28 20.16
N ALA A 58 4.76 7.64 19.78
CA ALA A 58 4.14 6.58 20.58
C ALA A 58 5.11 5.39 20.78
N LEU A 59 5.76 4.92 19.72
CA LEU A 59 6.76 3.86 19.82
C LEU A 59 7.91 4.23 20.75
N ARG A 60 8.45 5.45 20.61
CA ARG A 60 9.52 5.95 21.48
C ARG A 60 9.10 5.93 22.96
N GLN A 61 7.91 6.44 23.27
CA GLN A 61 7.39 6.48 24.63
C GLN A 61 7.27 5.08 25.25
N VAL A 62 6.81 4.09 24.48
CA VAL A 62 6.72 2.70 24.96
C VAL A 62 8.10 2.13 25.24
N ILE A 63 9.09 2.39 24.39
CA ILE A 63 10.47 1.92 24.59
C ILE A 63 11.09 2.54 25.86
N GLU A 64 11.00 3.87 26.01
CA GLU A 64 11.53 4.59 27.17
C GLU A 64 10.88 4.11 28.47
N ARG A 65 9.54 3.99 28.48
CA ARG A 65 8.81 3.45 29.63
C ARG A 65 9.22 2.03 29.98
N SER A 66 9.42 1.16 28.99
CA SER A 66 9.85 -0.22 29.25
C SER A 66 11.27 -0.29 29.81
N TYR A 67 12.15 0.62 29.38
CA TYR A 67 13.51 0.74 29.90
C TYR A 67 13.55 1.24 31.35
N GLU A 68 12.72 2.22 31.71
CA GLU A 68 12.65 2.77 33.07
C GLU A 68 12.02 1.82 34.11
N ASN A 69 11.16 0.90 33.68
CA ASN A 69 10.46 -0.03 34.56
C ASN A 69 11.15 -1.41 34.68
N GLY A 70 12.27 -1.63 33.97
CA GLY A 70 13.10 -2.83 34.08
C GLY A 70 14.24 -2.63 35.07
#